data_AF-A0A351C2X4-F1
#
_entry.id   AF-A0A351C2X4-F1
#
_cell.length_a   1.000
_cell.length_b   1.000
_cell.length_c   1.000
_cell.angle_alpha   90.00
_cell.angle_beta   90.00
_cell.angle_gamma   90.00
#
_symmetry.space_group_name_H-M   'P 1'
#
loop_
_entity.id
_entity.type
_entity.pdbx_description
1 polymer ?
#
loop_
_entity_poly.entity_id
_entity_poly.type
_entity_poly.pdbx_seq_one_letter_code
_entity_poly.pdbx_strand_id
1 'polypeptide(L)'
;MSYKTTVRSIFAILFVLSSYSFAQIPAGYEEGLKVIRSGDFKEYISYLASDELKGRAAGTEENMLASTLFRSRFLELQLKPFDENRGKRVLAELMDDDDSPMVKTKDGEEKDYSDLYFQKFFILETRMNENSGLKVNYINPNITKELSFQFASQFVIDYRAAQNLSVTAPLVFLGYGIDKTDWNYSDYKTSDGKDISVKDKIVFIIEGYPQESDPNSQFNKNLKGSSFNNTKRKAAIAYEKGALAVIVYRTPLKDNPPFAVAYEAYANMFTKKQYTLPELNRADAAPIIYVDNNVASALLEGSFRSLKRDLQKLDSTLKPISYEVKEKTVSVDIKFDASLISSQNIVGYLEGTDPELKKEYIVVGAHFDHVGLGHFGAMNRKDIGKIHNGADDNASGTAAVLEIAEAFTKNRPKRSVIFIAFNAEEMGLLGSRYYAYQNPFKKINATKGMVNLDMIGRNESKLVWAGGIFYSSDMKKVVEEANTNFDFEVLYNVGLLTFASDQGPFIKKEIPAIFFHSGLHDEYHTPLDDAEKIDFEKATKITKLAFVTSWILANTDNPPAYRALSNDEKAELVKESMQRMRKYRPETKKNHN
;
A
#
# COMPACT_ATOMS: atom_id res chain seq x y z
N MET A 1 -75.79 -39.05 0.76
CA MET A 1 -74.73 -39.68 -0.07
C MET A 1 -74.25 -38.63 -1.07
N SER A 2 -72.97 -38.27 -0.97
CA SER A 2 -72.11 -37.52 -1.92
C SER A 2 -72.71 -37.13 -3.27
N TYR A 3 -72.60 -35.86 -3.69
CA TYR A 3 -72.28 -35.51 -5.09
C TYR A 3 -71.51 -34.18 -5.24
N LYS A 4 -70.22 -34.33 -5.54
CA LYS A 4 -69.36 -33.58 -6.47
C LYS A 4 -69.30 -32.05 -6.39
N THR A 5 -68.20 -31.59 -5.79
CA THR A 5 -67.55 -30.30 -6.06
C THR A 5 -66.52 -30.48 -7.18
N THR A 6 -66.55 -29.66 -8.23
CA THR A 6 -65.36 -29.40 -9.05
C THR A 6 -65.46 -27.97 -9.59
N VAL A 7 -64.72 -27.08 -8.97
CA VAL A 7 -64.57 -25.66 -9.33
C VAL A 7 -63.72 -25.56 -10.59
N ARG A 8 -64.21 -24.82 -11.59
CA ARG A 8 -63.46 -24.46 -12.81
C ARG A 8 -62.59 -23.22 -12.54
N SER A 9 -61.34 -23.35 -12.95
CA SER A 9 -60.25 -22.39 -12.84
C SER A 9 -60.51 -21.05 -13.54
N ILE A 10 -60.20 -19.95 -12.86
CA ILE A 10 -59.88 -18.65 -13.48
C ILE A 10 -58.42 -18.38 -13.14
N PHE A 11 -57.54 -18.48 -14.13
CA PHE A 11 -56.15 -18.05 -14.03
C PHE A 11 -56.11 -16.53 -14.19
N ALA A 12 -55.89 -15.79 -13.10
CA ALA A 12 -55.47 -14.40 -13.16
C ALA A 12 -53.95 -14.37 -13.32
N ILE A 13 -53.49 -14.00 -14.52
CA ILE A 13 -52.08 -13.72 -14.80
C ILE A 13 -51.75 -12.37 -14.15
N LEU A 14 -51.11 -12.40 -12.99
CA LEU A 14 -50.48 -11.23 -12.38
C LEU A 14 -49.15 -10.99 -13.10
N PHE A 15 -49.16 -10.08 -14.07
CA PHE A 15 -47.95 -9.47 -14.60
C PHE A 15 -47.36 -8.57 -13.50
N VAL A 16 -46.40 -9.09 -12.73
CA VAL A 16 -45.51 -8.24 -11.94
C VAL A 16 -44.56 -7.58 -12.94
N LEU A 17 -44.94 -6.39 -13.40
CA LEU A 17 -44.00 -5.45 -14.00
C LEU A 17 -43.00 -5.07 -12.91
N SER A 18 -41.88 -5.78 -12.84
CA SER A 18 -40.69 -5.31 -12.16
C SER A 18 -40.15 -4.13 -12.97
N SER A 19 -40.72 -2.95 -12.74
CA SER A 19 -40.10 -1.70 -13.14
C SER A 19 -38.72 -1.68 -12.48
N TYR A 20 -37.67 -1.87 -13.26
CA TYR A 20 -36.34 -1.43 -12.89
C TYR A 20 -36.44 0.09 -12.72
N SER A 21 -36.76 0.55 -11.51
CA SER A 21 -36.49 1.93 -11.13
C SER A 21 -34.97 2.06 -11.21
N PHE A 22 -34.48 2.62 -12.32
CA PHE A 22 -33.18 3.25 -12.30
C PHE A 22 -33.23 4.23 -11.12
N ALA A 23 -32.43 3.98 -10.08
CA ALA A 23 -32.27 4.95 -9.03
C ALA A 23 -31.85 6.25 -9.72
N GLN A 24 -32.54 7.33 -9.38
CA GLN A 24 -32.25 8.64 -9.92
C GLN A 24 -31.21 9.28 -9.00
N ILE A 25 -30.16 9.86 -9.60
CA ILE A 25 -29.12 10.60 -8.88
C ILE A 25 -29.82 11.59 -7.92
N PRO A 26 -29.49 11.60 -6.61
CA PRO A 26 -30.10 12.52 -5.66
C PRO A 26 -29.97 13.97 -6.15
N ALA A 27 -31.07 14.72 -6.15
CA ALA A 27 -31.10 16.09 -6.66
C ALA A 27 -30.11 17.02 -5.92
N GLY A 28 -29.72 18.11 -6.58
CA GLY A 28 -28.97 19.20 -5.95
C GLY A 28 -27.46 19.15 -6.15
N TYR A 29 -26.97 18.31 -7.06
CA TYR A 29 -25.56 18.27 -7.47
C TYR A 29 -25.26 19.25 -8.63
N GLU A 30 -26.29 19.74 -9.31
CA GLU A 30 -26.17 20.50 -10.55
C GLU A 30 -25.41 21.82 -10.37
N GLU A 31 -25.60 22.52 -9.24
CA GLU A 31 -24.85 23.75 -8.94
C GLU A 31 -23.36 23.47 -8.66
N GLY A 32 -23.05 22.32 -8.05
CA GLY A 32 -21.67 21.88 -7.85
C GLY A 32 -20.96 21.59 -9.17
N LEU A 33 -21.66 21.04 -10.17
CA LEU A 33 -21.07 20.78 -11.49
C LEU A 33 -20.68 22.05 -12.26
N LYS A 34 -21.34 23.19 -11.99
CA LYS A 34 -21.08 24.46 -12.69
C LYS A 34 -19.81 25.17 -12.21
N VAL A 35 -19.34 24.84 -11.01
CA VAL A 35 -18.11 25.42 -10.47
C VAL A 35 -16.87 24.62 -10.84
N ILE A 36 -17.00 23.34 -11.15
CA ILE A 36 -15.87 22.53 -11.61
C ILE A 36 -15.49 22.93 -13.05
N ARG A 37 -14.34 23.61 -13.23
CA ARG A 37 -13.95 24.24 -14.51
C ARG A 37 -12.51 23.93 -14.90
N SER A 38 -12.26 23.76 -16.19
CA SER A 38 -10.92 23.50 -16.73
C SER A 38 -9.92 24.64 -16.53
N GLY A 39 -10.41 25.88 -16.40
CA GLY A 39 -9.58 27.04 -16.04
C GLY A 39 -8.93 26.90 -14.66
N ASP A 40 -9.70 26.43 -13.67
CA ASP A 40 -9.24 26.28 -12.29
C ASP A 40 -8.21 25.14 -12.20
N PHE A 41 -8.43 24.04 -12.95
CA PHE A 41 -7.43 22.98 -13.12
C PHE A 41 -6.12 23.50 -13.69
N LYS A 42 -6.17 24.36 -14.72
CA LYS A 42 -4.97 24.93 -15.32
C LYS A 42 -4.20 25.75 -14.28
N GLU A 43 -4.88 26.57 -13.49
CA GLU A 43 -4.25 27.37 -12.44
C GLU A 43 -3.62 26.49 -11.34
N TYR A 44 -4.40 25.58 -10.75
CA TYR A 44 -3.92 24.74 -9.66
C TYR A 44 -2.80 23.81 -10.08
N ILE A 45 -2.93 23.12 -11.23
CA ILE A 45 -1.89 22.20 -11.70
C ILE A 45 -0.63 22.98 -12.08
N SER A 46 -0.74 24.13 -12.76
CA SER A 46 0.44 24.93 -13.11
C SER A 46 1.20 25.43 -11.89
N TYR A 47 0.52 25.76 -10.79
CA TYR A 47 1.19 26.10 -9.54
C TYR A 47 1.78 24.87 -8.85
N LEU A 48 0.99 23.80 -8.66
CA LEU A 48 1.40 22.61 -7.94
C LEU A 48 2.55 21.85 -8.64
N ALA A 49 2.61 21.92 -9.96
CA ALA A 49 3.65 21.30 -10.78
C ALA A 49 4.67 22.34 -11.29
N SER A 50 4.92 23.40 -10.51
CA SER A 50 5.90 24.43 -10.87
C SER A 50 7.31 24.08 -10.34
N ASP A 51 8.33 24.53 -11.06
CA ASP A 51 9.73 24.33 -10.67
C ASP A 51 10.06 24.95 -9.30
N GLU A 52 9.35 26.00 -8.88
CA GLU A 52 9.48 26.61 -7.55
C GLU A 52 9.16 25.62 -6.42
N LEU A 53 8.27 24.65 -6.67
CA LEU A 53 7.92 23.61 -5.72
C LEU A 53 8.82 22.38 -5.80
N LYS A 54 9.79 22.35 -6.74
CA LYS A 54 10.83 21.32 -6.89
C LYS A 54 10.31 19.89 -6.78
N GLY A 55 9.14 19.62 -7.34
CA GLY A 55 8.53 18.28 -7.32
C GLY A 55 8.04 17.81 -5.95
N ARG A 56 8.12 18.66 -4.94
CA ARG A 56 7.27 18.59 -3.75
C ARG A 56 7.21 17.25 -3.02
N ALA A 57 8.38 16.66 -2.84
CA ALA A 57 8.54 15.45 -2.04
C ALA A 57 8.05 15.63 -0.60
N ALA A 58 7.48 14.56 -0.05
CA ALA A 58 6.98 14.56 1.30
C ALA A 58 8.06 14.98 2.32
N GLY A 59 7.71 15.93 3.18
CA GLY A 59 8.60 16.44 4.23
C GLY A 59 9.64 17.48 3.78
N THR A 60 9.58 17.98 2.54
CA THR A 60 10.40 19.14 2.12
C THR A 60 9.71 20.48 2.42
N GLU A 61 10.48 21.56 2.42
CA GLU A 61 9.95 22.92 2.58
C GLU A 61 8.98 23.29 1.45
N GLU A 62 9.24 22.83 0.22
CA GLU A 62 8.38 23.09 -0.93
C GLU A 62 7.03 22.36 -0.83
N ASN A 63 7.02 21.14 -0.28
CA ASN A 63 5.78 20.44 0.02
C ASN A 63 4.95 21.20 1.07
N MET A 64 5.61 21.72 2.11
CA MET A 64 4.97 22.57 3.12
C MET A 64 4.46 23.89 2.52
N LEU A 65 5.24 24.54 1.67
CA LEU A 65 4.85 25.78 0.98
C LEU A 65 3.56 25.57 0.17
N ALA A 66 3.51 24.54 -0.66
CA ALA A 66 2.30 24.30 -1.44
C ALA A 66 1.09 23.90 -0.59
N SER A 67 1.29 23.29 0.59
CA SER A 67 0.18 22.93 1.48
C SER A 67 -0.61 24.16 1.94
N THR A 68 0.01 25.34 1.87
CA THR A 68 -0.65 26.62 2.14
C THR A 68 -1.76 26.93 1.14
N LEU A 69 -1.65 26.52 -0.13
CA LEU A 69 -2.74 26.65 -1.12
C LEU A 69 -4.00 25.94 -0.61
N PHE A 70 -3.87 24.68 -0.22
CA PHE A 70 -5.00 23.89 0.29
C PHE A 70 -5.63 24.50 1.52
N ARG A 71 -4.78 24.89 2.48
CA ARG A 71 -5.23 25.54 3.71
C ARG A 71 -6.02 26.81 3.38
N SER A 72 -5.49 27.68 2.52
CA SER A 72 -6.15 28.94 2.14
C SER A 72 -7.49 28.66 1.44
N ARG A 73 -7.52 27.75 0.46
CA ARG A 73 -8.79 27.36 -0.19
C ARG A 73 -9.80 26.77 0.79
N PHE A 74 -9.38 25.92 1.73
CA PHE A 74 -10.28 25.36 2.73
C PHE A 74 -10.80 26.40 3.73
N LEU A 75 -9.99 27.41 4.06
CA LEU A 75 -10.42 28.57 4.86
C LEU A 75 -11.45 29.43 4.10
N GLU A 76 -11.17 29.78 2.85
CA GLU A 76 -12.08 30.56 1.99
C GLU A 76 -13.44 29.86 1.81
N LEU A 77 -13.42 28.53 1.68
CA LEU A 77 -14.62 27.69 1.61
C LEU A 77 -15.31 27.45 2.96
N GLN A 78 -14.75 27.99 4.05
CA GLN A 78 -15.25 27.85 5.42
C GLN A 78 -15.42 26.39 5.86
N LEU A 79 -14.56 25.51 5.35
CA LEU A 79 -14.54 24.11 5.80
C LEU A 79 -14.02 24.05 7.23
N LYS A 80 -14.55 23.13 8.03
CA LYS A 80 -14.04 22.93 9.38
C LYS A 80 -12.65 22.29 9.33
N PRO A 81 -11.72 22.72 10.20
CA PRO A 81 -10.37 22.16 10.25
C PRO A 81 -10.31 20.78 10.95
N PHE A 82 -9.17 20.12 10.81
CA PHE A 82 -8.84 18.86 11.49
C PHE A 82 -8.81 19.00 13.02
N ASP A 83 -8.19 20.05 13.55
CA ASP A 83 -8.29 20.37 14.99
C ASP A 83 -9.54 21.19 15.28
N GLU A 84 -10.70 20.52 15.39
CA GLU A 84 -11.99 21.18 15.63
C GLU A 84 -12.04 21.97 16.95
N ASN A 85 -11.34 21.50 17.99
CA ASN A 85 -11.37 22.13 19.31
C ASN A 85 -10.64 23.46 19.30
N ARG A 86 -9.52 23.53 18.57
CA ARG A 86 -8.81 24.78 18.34
C ARG A 86 -9.53 25.63 17.30
N GLY A 87 -9.98 25.04 16.19
CA GLY A 87 -10.68 25.73 15.10
C GLY A 87 -11.95 26.47 15.50
N LYS A 88 -12.75 25.95 16.44
CA LYS A 88 -13.94 26.65 16.96
C LYS A 88 -13.62 27.96 17.67
N ARG A 89 -12.47 28.06 18.35
CA ARG A 89 -12.03 29.30 19.01
C ARG A 89 -11.58 30.32 17.96
N VAL A 90 -10.95 29.84 16.90
CA VAL A 90 -10.34 30.64 15.82
C VAL A 90 -11.35 31.23 14.86
N LEU A 91 -12.32 30.43 14.40
CA LEU A 91 -13.39 30.92 13.52
C LEU A 91 -14.27 31.97 14.21
N ALA A 92 -14.28 32.02 15.54
CA ALA A 92 -14.94 33.10 16.29
C ALA A 92 -14.07 34.36 16.43
N GLU A 93 -12.74 34.26 16.23
CA GLU A 93 -11.76 35.35 16.35
C GLU A 93 -11.35 35.93 14.97
N LEU A 94 -11.36 35.14 13.89
CA LEU A 94 -11.00 35.53 12.52
C LEU A 94 -12.11 36.28 11.76
N MET A 95 -13.32 36.41 12.30
CA MET A 95 -14.43 37.06 11.60
C MET A 95 -14.32 38.60 11.54
N ASP A 96 -13.24 39.19 12.07
CA ASP A 96 -13.03 40.65 12.16
C ASP A 96 -11.75 41.16 11.47
N ASP A 97 -10.83 40.32 10.95
CA ASP A 97 -9.60 40.80 10.29
C ASP A 97 -9.11 39.86 9.16
N ASP A 98 -8.32 40.45 8.25
CA ASP A 98 -7.67 39.89 7.03
C ASP A 98 -7.16 38.44 7.16
N ASP A 99 -7.01 37.73 6.03
CA ASP A 99 -6.65 36.29 5.81
C ASP A 99 -5.33 35.80 6.48
N SER A 100 -4.81 36.55 7.44
CA SER A 100 -3.66 36.26 8.28
C SER A 100 -3.86 35.00 9.13
N PRO A 101 -2.94 34.02 9.09
CA PRO A 101 -2.93 32.88 10.01
C PRO A 101 -2.58 33.29 11.45
N MET A 102 -2.16 34.54 11.66
CA MET A 102 -1.83 35.13 12.95
C MET A 102 -3.02 35.95 13.44
N VAL A 103 -3.63 35.50 14.53
CA VAL A 103 -4.76 36.19 15.17
C VAL A 103 -4.29 36.84 16.46
N LYS A 104 -4.53 38.14 16.61
CA LYS A 104 -4.38 38.83 17.89
C LYS A 104 -5.60 38.55 18.74
N THR A 105 -5.41 37.78 19.81
CA THR A 105 -6.46 37.52 20.79
C THR A 105 -6.82 38.79 21.56
N LYS A 106 -7.99 38.80 22.23
CA LYS A 106 -8.44 39.92 23.08
C LYS A 106 -7.45 40.29 24.19
N ASP A 107 -6.55 39.37 24.54
CA ASP A 107 -5.51 39.55 25.56
C ASP A 107 -4.17 40.05 24.98
N GLY A 108 -4.10 40.30 23.66
CA GLY A 108 -2.91 40.82 22.97
C GLY A 108 -1.88 39.77 22.56
N GLU A 109 -2.11 38.47 22.84
CA GLU A 109 -1.27 37.37 22.33
C GLU A 109 -1.56 37.07 20.86
N GLU A 110 -0.50 36.98 20.04
CA GLU A 110 -0.57 36.45 18.67
C GLU A 110 -0.57 34.91 18.71
N LYS A 111 -1.60 34.29 18.14
CA LYS A 111 -1.70 32.84 17.99
C LYS A 111 -1.63 32.44 16.52
N ASP A 112 -0.71 31.52 16.22
CA ASP A 112 -0.49 30.95 14.88
C ASP A 112 -1.44 29.77 14.63
N TYR A 113 -2.47 29.97 13.83
CA TYR A 113 -3.44 28.93 13.47
C TYR A 113 -3.18 28.33 12.09
N SER A 114 -1.97 28.51 11.55
CA SER A 114 -1.56 28.00 10.25
C SER A 114 -1.68 26.48 10.09
N ASP A 115 -1.75 25.72 11.20
CA ASP A 115 -1.71 24.27 11.21
C ASP A 115 -3.05 23.58 11.47
N LEU A 116 -4.16 24.32 11.57
CA LEU A 116 -5.47 23.77 11.91
C LEU A 116 -5.96 22.65 10.96
N TYR A 117 -5.62 22.73 9.67
CA TYR A 117 -6.01 21.74 8.66
C TYR A 117 -5.01 20.58 8.54
N PHE A 118 -3.91 20.60 9.29
CA PHE A 118 -2.82 19.66 9.10
C PHE A 118 -2.89 18.51 10.11
N GLN A 119 -3.05 17.29 9.59
CA GLN A 119 -2.81 16.08 10.35
C GLN A 119 -1.33 15.73 10.25
N LYS A 120 -0.55 16.13 11.26
CA LYS A 120 0.90 15.92 11.33
C LYS A 120 1.24 14.48 11.73
N PHE A 121 2.29 13.93 11.13
CA PHE A 121 2.85 12.63 11.47
C PHE A 121 4.35 12.57 11.13
N PHE A 122 5.04 11.55 11.62
CA PHE A 122 6.45 11.32 11.30
C PHE A 122 6.60 10.14 10.34
N ILE A 123 7.53 10.30 9.41
CA ILE A 123 8.04 9.24 8.54
C ILE A 123 9.39 8.81 9.11
N LEU A 124 9.56 7.52 9.37
CA LEU A 124 10.84 6.95 9.72
C LEU A 124 11.57 6.57 8.42
N GLU A 125 12.58 7.34 8.07
CA GLU A 125 13.58 6.98 7.07
C GLU A 125 14.61 6.07 7.73
N THR A 126 14.84 4.89 7.16
CA THR A 126 15.89 3.97 7.59
C THR A 126 16.73 3.49 6.43
N ARG A 127 18.01 3.23 6.67
CA ARG A 127 18.91 2.60 5.71
C ARG A 127 19.80 1.63 6.44
N MET A 128 19.88 0.38 5.97
CA MET A 128 20.81 -0.58 6.54
C MET A 128 22.25 -0.13 6.28
N ASN A 129 23.01 -0.03 7.36
CA ASN A 129 24.39 0.42 7.36
C ASN A 129 25.32 -0.73 6.92
N GLU A 130 26.39 -0.40 6.18
CA GLU A 130 27.43 -1.33 5.71
C GLU A 130 28.17 -2.06 6.84
N ASN A 131 28.13 -1.53 8.06
CA ASN A 131 28.65 -2.15 9.28
C ASN A 131 27.77 -3.30 9.81
N SER A 132 26.68 -3.65 9.12
CA SER A 132 25.92 -4.86 9.41
C SER A 132 26.79 -6.08 9.08
N GLY A 133 26.87 -7.03 10.01
CA GLY A 133 27.83 -8.12 9.99
C GLY A 133 27.20 -9.48 10.26
N LEU A 134 27.79 -10.50 9.64
CA LEU A 134 27.55 -11.90 9.95
C LEU A 134 28.89 -12.55 10.29
N LYS A 135 28.93 -13.27 11.41
CA LYS A 135 30.13 -13.98 11.86
C LYS A 135 29.82 -15.38 12.33
N VAL A 136 30.77 -16.29 12.13
CA VAL A 136 30.75 -17.64 12.70
C VAL A 136 31.94 -17.79 13.64
N ASN A 137 31.65 -18.07 14.91
CA ASN A 137 32.65 -18.23 15.96
C ASN A 137 32.81 -19.72 16.28
N TYR A 138 34.02 -20.24 16.19
CA TYR A 138 34.33 -21.62 16.54
C TYR A 138 34.60 -21.73 18.04
N ILE A 139 33.88 -22.64 18.70
CA ILE A 139 34.02 -22.93 20.12
C ILE A 139 35.03 -24.08 20.25
N ASN A 140 36.30 -23.74 20.43
CA ASN A 140 37.35 -24.70 20.78
C ASN A 140 38.09 -24.18 22.03
N PRO A 141 38.30 -25.01 23.07
CA PRO A 141 38.96 -24.60 24.31
C PRO A 141 40.38 -24.04 24.13
N ASN A 142 41.04 -24.32 22.99
CA ASN A 142 42.44 -23.96 22.77
C ASN A 142 42.67 -22.93 21.64
N ILE A 143 41.68 -22.66 20.79
CA ILE A 143 41.81 -21.74 19.64
C ILE A 143 40.47 -21.04 19.40
N THR A 144 40.43 -19.71 19.55
CA THR A 144 39.31 -18.90 19.08
C THR A 144 39.51 -18.59 17.61
N LYS A 145 38.66 -19.15 16.74
CA LYS A 145 38.62 -18.81 15.31
C LYS A 145 37.30 -18.10 15.02
N GLU A 146 37.38 -16.91 14.46
CA GLU A 146 36.23 -16.13 13.98
C GLU A 146 36.32 -16.03 12.45
N LEU A 147 35.20 -16.28 11.78
CA LEU A 147 35.04 -15.98 10.35
C LEU A 147 34.02 -14.86 10.21
N SER A 148 34.42 -13.77 9.56
CA SER A 148 33.54 -12.66 9.17
C SER A 148 33.22 -12.73 7.68
N PHE A 149 32.01 -12.34 7.32
CA PHE A 149 31.54 -12.38 5.94
C PHE A 149 31.21 -10.98 5.42
N GLN A 150 31.27 -10.82 4.10
CA GLN A 150 30.99 -9.56 3.43
C GLN A 150 29.50 -9.43 3.07
N PHE A 151 28.90 -8.33 3.52
CA PHE A 151 27.51 -7.99 3.18
C PHE A 151 27.37 -7.68 1.68
N ALA A 152 26.18 -7.94 1.13
CA ALA A 152 25.80 -7.85 -0.28
C ALA A 152 26.54 -8.79 -1.26
N SER A 153 27.73 -9.31 -0.92
CA SER A 153 28.47 -10.27 -1.75
C SER A 153 28.34 -11.72 -1.27
N GLN A 154 28.38 -11.95 0.05
CA GLN A 154 28.30 -13.29 0.66
C GLN A 154 27.01 -13.51 1.45
N PHE A 155 26.37 -12.43 1.90
CA PHE A 155 25.05 -12.51 2.54
C PHE A 155 24.23 -11.23 2.33
N VAL A 156 22.90 -11.35 2.42
CA VAL A 156 21.95 -10.22 2.47
C VAL A 156 20.93 -10.43 3.58
N ILE A 157 20.38 -9.35 4.13
CA ILE A 157 19.47 -9.38 5.28
C ILE A 157 18.10 -8.80 4.87
N ASP A 158 17.02 -9.57 5.03
CA ASP A 158 15.64 -9.09 5.03
C ASP A 158 15.21 -8.89 6.49
N TYR A 159 15.22 -7.64 6.96
CA TYR A 159 14.80 -7.29 8.31
C TYR A 159 13.98 -6.00 8.32
N ARG A 160 12.67 -6.15 8.53
CA ARG A 160 11.67 -5.08 8.35
C ARG A 160 11.28 -4.35 9.63
N ALA A 161 11.81 -4.77 10.77
CA ALA A 161 11.60 -4.03 12.01
C ALA A 161 12.32 -2.67 12.00
N ALA A 162 13.32 -2.51 11.11
CA ALA A 162 14.09 -1.28 10.92
C ALA A 162 14.73 -0.76 12.22
N GLN A 163 15.19 -1.69 13.07
CA GLN A 163 15.81 -1.43 14.36
C GLN A 163 17.19 -2.08 14.42
N ASN A 164 18.09 -1.55 15.24
CA ASN A 164 19.38 -2.19 15.46
C ASN A 164 19.21 -3.52 16.18
N LEU A 165 19.96 -4.53 15.76
CA LEU A 165 20.02 -5.85 16.40
C LEU A 165 21.47 -6.26 16.51
N SER A 166 21.88 -6.74 17.68
CA SER A 166 23.16 -7.44 17.85
C SER A 166 22.91 -8.66 18.70
N VAL A 167 23.19 -9.83 18.14
CA VAL A 167 22.93 -11.11 18.81
C VAL A 167 24.04 -12.10 18.49
N THR A 168 24.51 -12.80 19.51
CA THR A 168 25.36 -13.99 19.36
C THR A 168 24.69 -15.15 20.04
N ALA A 169 24.43 -16.23 19.29
CA ALA A 169 23.65 -17.36 19.80
C ALA A 169 24.10 -18.71 19.22
N PRO A 170 23.73 -19.83 19.88
CA PRO A 170 23.92 -21.16 19.31
C PRO A 170 23.17 -21.34 17.98
N LEU A 171 23.65 -22.28 17.18
CA LEU A 171 23.14 -22.56 15.83
C LEU A 171 22.39 -23.90 15.78
N VAL A 172 21.20 -23.90 15.16
CA VAL A 172 20.45 -25.12 14.84
C VAL A 172 20.30 -25.27 13.33
N PHE A 173 20.71 -26.41 12.80
CA PHE A 173 20.35 -26.81 11.44
C PHE A 173 18.96 -27.47 11.45
N LEU A 174 18.04 -26.92 10.67
CA LEU A 174 16.63 -27.30 10.70
C LEU A 174 16.14 -27.77 9.32
N GLY A 175 17.00 -28.45 8.55
CA GLY A 175 16.63 -28.98 7.23
C GLY A 175 16.03 -27.90 6.31
N TYR A 176 14.82 -28.13 5.80
CA TYR A 176 14.09 -27.14 5.00
C TYR A 176 13.22 -26.18 5.84
N GLY A 177 13.19 -26.30 7.16
CA GLY A 177 12.38 -25.48 8.06
C GLY A 177 10.87 -25.74 8.00
N ILE A 178 10.46 -26.92 7.54
CA ILE A 178 9.05 -27.29 7.36
C ILE A 178 8.49 -27.83 8.68
N ASP A 179 7.32 -27.35 9.08
CA ASP A 179 6.53 -27.94 10.17
C ASP A 179 5.16 -28.38 9.64
N LYS A 180 5.08 -29.63 9.19
CA LYS A 180 3.91 -30.25 8.56
C LYS A 180 3.56 -31.55 9.27
N THR A 181 3.10 -31.42 10.51
CA THR A 181 2.69 -32.55 11.36
C THR A 181 1.53 -33.34 10.75
N ASP A 182 0.65 -32.69 9.99
CA ASP A 182 -0.42 -33.30 9.17
C ASP A 182 0.13 -34.27 8.12
N TRP A 183 1.38 -34.11 7.67
CA TRP A 183 2.03 -34.98 6.69
C TRP A 183 3.09 -35.89 7.33
N ASN A 184 3.12 -35.96 8.66
CA ASN A 184 4.16 -36.66 9.41
C ASN A 184 5.59 -36.21 9.01
N TYR A 185 5.75 -34.95 8.59
CA TYR A 185 7.03 -34.34 8.23
C TYR A 185 7.24 -33.06 9.02
N SER A 186 8.20 -33.06 9.94
CA SER A 186 8.61 -31.84 10.65
C SER A 186 10.12 -31.81 10.80
N ASP A 187 10.74 -30.77 10.26
CA ASP A 187 12.17 -30.49 10.47
C ASP A 187 12.45 -30.03 11.90
N TYR A 188 11.43 -29.86 12.75
CA TYR A 188 11.61 -29.65 14.20
C TYR A 188 11.86 -30.97 14.96
N LYS A 189 12.23 -32.02 14.24
CA LYS A 189 12.63 -33.32 14.79
C LYS A 189 14.01 -33.73 14.30
N THR A 190 14.75 -34.41 15.16
CA THR A 190 16.00 -35.09 14.82
C THR A 190 15.72 -36.38 14.03
N SER A 191 16.75 -37.01 13.48
CA SER A 191 16.61 -38.26 12.71
C SER A 191 16.09 -39.46 13.54
N ASP A 192 16.23 -39.41 14.87
CA ASP A 192 15.67 -40.38 15.82
C ASP A 192 14.30 -39.96 16.38
N GLY A 193 13.69 -38.90 15.84
CA GLY A 193 12.32 -38.48 16.14
C GLY A 193 12.15 -37.58 17.37
N LYS A 194 13.24 -37.17 18.02
CA LYS A 194 13.20 -36.26 19.18
C LYS A 194 12.98 -34.82 18.72
N ASP A 195 12.26 -34.04 19.52
CA ASP A 195 12.03 -32.64 19.21
C ASP A 195 13.31 -31.82 19.38
N ILE A 196 13.54 -30.86 18.48
CA ILE A 196 14.65 -29.91 18.56
C ILE A 196 14.12 -28.50 18.85
N SER A 197 14.66 -27.88 19.90
CA SER A 197 14.29 -26.51 20.27
C SER A 197 15.11 -25.48 19.49
N VAL A 198 14.42 -24.49 18.95
CA VAL A 198 14.99 -23.29 18.30
C VAL A 198 14.97 -22.05 19.20
N LYS A 199 14.42 -22.16 20.42
CA LYS A 199 14.31 -21.05 21.35
C LYS A 199 15.69 -20.52 21.72
N ASP A 200 15.86 -19.19 21.62
CA ASP A 200 17.09 -18.45 21.91
C ASP A 200 18.28 -18.86 21.03
N LYS A 201 18.00 -19.35 19.80
CA LYS A 201 19.00 -19.81 18.84
C LYS A 201 18.85 -19.14 17.48
N ILE A 202 19.92 -19.16 16.70
CA ILE A 202 19.90 -18.82 15.28
C ILE A 202 19.61 -20.12 14.50
N VAL A 203 18.63 -20.07 13.62
CA VAL A 203 18.17 -21.21 12.84
C VAL A 203 18.79 -21.15 11.45
N PHE A 204 19.34 -22.26 10.96
CA PHE A 204 19.82 -22.41 9.59
C PHE A 204 18.94 -23.39 8.82
N ILE A 205 18.36 -22.91 7.72
CA ILE A 205 17.50 -23.70 6.81
C ILE A 205 17.98 -23.65 5.37
N ILE A 206 17.55 -24.66 4.63
CA ILE A 206 17.69 -24.77 3.19
C ILE A 206 16.43 -24.22 2.53
N GLU A 207 16.60 -23.36 1.53
CA GLU A 207 15.50 -22.85 0.71
C GLU A 207 14.89 -23.95 -0.15
N GLY A 208 13.56 -23.91 -0.34
CA GLY A 208 12.81 -24.91 -1.10
C GLY A 208 12.23 -26.01 -0.22
N TYR A 209 12.06 -27.21 -0.77
CA TYR A 209 11.51 -28.38 -0.08
C TYR A 209 12.09 -29.67 -0.69
N PRO A 210 11.94 -30.83 -0.02
CA PRO A 210 12.45 -32.09 -0.54
C PRO A 210 11.88 -32.48 -1.91
N GLN A 211 12.73 -33.00 -2.79
CA GLN A 211 12.41 -33.52 -4.11
C GLN A 211 11.69 -32.51 -5.00
N GLU A 212 12.05 -31.23 -4.89
CA GLU A 212 11.38 -30.16 -5.61
C GLU A 212 11.52 -30.29 -7.14
N SER A 213 12.59 -30.93 -7.63
CA SER A 213 12.79 -31.24 -9.05
C SER A 213 12.02 -32.46 -9.55
N ASP A 214 11.40 -33.27 -8.68
CA ASP A 214 10.61 -34.43 -9.06
C ASP A 214 9.11 -34.07 -9.13
N PRO A 215 8.49 -33.99 -10.32
CA PRO A 215 7.07 -33.68 -10.46
C PRO A 215 6.14 -34.63 -9.68
N ASN A 216 6.60 -35.84 -9.35
CA ASN A 216 5.83 -36.85 -8.64
C ASN A 216 5.97 -36.78 -7.11
N SER A 217 6.85 -35.92 -6.60
CA SER A 217 7.05 -35.68 -5.18
C SER A 217 5.72 -35.37 -4.47
N GLN A 218 5.56 -35.87 -3.25
CA GLN A 218 4.40 -35.57 -2.41
C GLN A 218 4.23 -34.06 -2.15
N PHE A 219 5.35 -33.32 -2.14
CA PHE A 219 5.35 -31.88 -2.00
C PHE A 219 4.83 -31.20 -3.28
N ASN A 220 5.27 -31.66 -4.46
CA ASN A 220 4.84 -31.12 -5.75
C ASN A 220 3.35 -31.34 -6.04
N LYS A 221 2.80 -32.51 -5.67
CA LYS A 221 1.36 -32.82 -5.79
C LYS A 221 0.46 -31.87 -4.98
N ASN A 222 1.00 -31.26 -3.93
CA ASN A 222 0.25 -30.49 -2.95
C ASN A 222 0.73 -29.03 -2.86
N LEU A 223 1.38 -28.50 -3.91
CA LEU A 223 1.95 -27.16 -3.88
C LEU A 223 0.93 -26.03 -3.73
N LYS A 224 -0.25 -26.18 -4.35
CA LYS A 224 -1.26 -25.13 -4.39
C LYS A 224 -1.71 -24.77 -2.97
N GLY A 225 -1.49 -23.52 -2.57
CA GLY A 225 -1.89 -23.00 -1.25
C GLY A 225 -1.02 -23.47 -0.08
N SER A 226 0.10 -24.14 -0.35
CA SER A 226 0.95 -24.67 0.71
C SER A 226 1.88 -23.62 1.32
N SER A 227 2.09 -23.70 2.64
CA SER A 227 2.99 -22.79 3.37
C SER A 227 4.46 -23.20 3.32
N PHE A 228 4.76 -24.47 2.99
CA PHE A 228 6.10 -25.04 3.06
C PHE A 228 7.02 -24.62 1.90
N ASN A 229 6.50 -23.98 0.84
CA ASN A 229 7.35 -23.40 -0.20
C ASN A 229 7.71 -21.93 0.08
N ASN A 230 7.12 -21.33 1.11
CA ASN A 230 7.30 -19.91 1.44
C ASN A 230 8.33 -19.74 2.56
N THR A 231 9.55 -19.35 2.18
CA THR A 231 10.67 -19.09 3.11
C THR A 231 10.29 -18.12 4.24
N LYS A 232 9.53 -17.05 3.94
CA LYS A 232 9.10 -16.08 4.97
C LYS A 232 8.15 -16.70 5.98
N ARG A 233 7.25 -17.59 5.55
CA ARG A 233 6.35 -18.30 6.46
C ARG A 233 7.11 -19.27 7.35
N LYS A 234 8.10 -19.98 6.81
CA LYS A 234 8.98 -20.84 7.62
C LYS A 234 9.77 -20.06 8.66
N ALA A 235 10.33 -18.92 8.26
CA ALA A 235 11.05 -18.05 9.18
C ALA A 235 10.13 -17.49 10.27
N ALA A 236 8.90 -17.11 9.93
CA ALA A 236 7.89 -16.70 10.90
C ALA A 236 7.56 -17.80 11.90
N ILE A 237 7.40 -19.06 11.46
CA ILE A 237 7.16 -20.20 12.37
C ILE A 237 8.36 -20.43 13.30
N ALA A 238 9.60 -20.31 12.79
CA ALA A 238 10.79 -20.42 13.61
C ALA A 238 10.86 -19.31 14.67
N TYR A 239 10.54 -18.07 14.29
CA TYR A 239 10.44 -16.93 15.19
C TYR A 239 9.34 -17.09 16.25
N GLU A 240 8.14 -17.54 15.86
CA GLU A 240 7.03 -17.88 16.76
C GLU A 240 7.45 -18.94 17.81
N LYS A 241 8.38 -19.84 17.45
CA LYS A 241 8.95 -20.86 18.35
C LYS A 241 10.20 -20.38 19.11
N GLY A 242 10.58 -19.11 19.00
CA GLY A 242 11.64 -18.45 19.77
C GLY A 242 13.01 -18.34 19.09
N ALA A 243 13.11 -18.58 17.77
CA ALA A 243 14.34 -18.33 17.03
C ALA A 243 14.68 -16.84 16.99
N LEU A 244 15.96 -16.48 17.16
CA LEU A 244 16.44 -15.10 17.18
C LEU A 244 16.72 -14.54 15.77
N ALA A 245 17.11 -15.41 14.83
CA ALA A 245 17.30 -15.11 13.42
C ALA A 245 17.18 -16.39 12.58
N VAL A 246 16.92 -16.25 11.29
CA VAL A 246 16.83 -17.37 10.35
C VAL A 246 17.79 -17.16 9.19
N ILE A 247 18.82 -17.99 9.11
CA ILE A 247 19.76 -18.06 8.00
C ILE A 247 19.18 -19.01 6.94
N VAL A 248 19.23 -18.60 5.68
CA VAL A 248 18.68 -19.32 4.53
C VAL A 248 19.77 -19.51 3.51
N TYR A 249 20.02 -20.76 3.14
CA TYR A 249 20.91 -21.12 2.04
C TYR A 249 20.13 -21.73 0.89
N ARG A 250 20.35 -21.22 -0.32
CA ARG A 250 19.70 -21.77 -1.51
C ARG A 250 20.37 -23.07 -1.94
N THR A 251 19.57 -24.13 -2.07
CA THR A 251 20.09 -25.48 -2.35
C THR A 251 20.90 -25.56 -3.66
N PRO A 252 22.11 -26.15 -3.66
CA PRO A 252 22.88 -26.42 -4.87
C PRO A 252 22.35 -27.63 -5.64
N LEU A 253 21.30 -28.32 -5.16
CA LEU A 253 20.66 -29.43 -5.86
C LEU A 253 19.85 -28.98 -7.09
N LYS A 254 19.78 -27.68 -7.34
CA LYS A 254 19.18 -27.07 -8.53
C LYS A 254 20.19 -26.20 -9.25
N ASP A 255 20.00 -26.07 -10.56
CA ASP A 255 20.69 -25.04 -11.32
C ASP A 255 20.21 -23.66 -10.85
N ASN A 256 21.17 -22.84 -10.48
CA ASN A 256 20.94 -21.65 -9.69
C ASN A 256 21.97 -20.61 -10.12
N PRO A 257 21.55 -19.37 -10.45
CA PRO A 257 22.51 -18.32 -10.81
C PRO A 257 23.47 -18.04 -9.63
N PRO A 258 24.65 -17.43 -9.85
CA PRO A 258 25.52 -17.04 -8.76
C PRO A 258 24.79 -16.24 -7.66
N PHE A 259 25.19 -16.37 -6.39
CA PHE A 259 24.52 -15.71 -5.25
C PHE A 259 24.31 -14.21 -5.47
N ALA A 260 25.35 -13.51 -5.92
CA ALA A 260 25.29 -12.07 -6.20
C ALA A 260 24.21 -11.72 -7.23
N VAL A 261 24.01 -12.57 -8.25
CA VAL A 261 22.95 -12.38 -9.27
C VAL A 261 21.58 -12.72 -8.70
N ALA A 262 21.48 -13.82 -7.94
CA ALA A 262 20.23 -14.27 -7.34
C ALA A 262 19.62 -13.28 -6.34
N TYR A 263 20.48 -12.60 -5.58
CA TYR A 263 20.10 -11.70 -4.51
C TYR A 263 20.38 -10.23 -4.81
N GLU A 264 20.74 -9.87 -6.05
CA GLU A 264 21.00 -8.48 -6.45
C GLU A 264 19.83 -7.56 -6.11
N ALA A 265 18.59 -7.99 -6.41
CA ALA A 265 17.39 -7.21 -6.11
C ALA A 265 17.20 -7.00 -4.60
N TYR A 266 17.48 -8.03 -3.78
CA TYR A 266 17.38 -7.93 -2.32
C TYR A 266 18.49 -7.05 -1.74
N ALA A 267 19.73 -7.23 -2.20
CA ALA A 267 20.86 -6.36 -1.84
C ALA A 267 20.52 -4.89 -2.16
N ASN A 268 20.02 -4.61 -3.36
CA ASN A 268 19.61 -3.27 -3.76
C ASN A 268 18.42 -2.73 -2.96
N MET A 269 17.45 -3.57 -2.58
CA MET A 269 16.26 -3.14 -1.85
C MET A 269 16.54 -2.80 -0.39
N PHE A 270 17.37 -3.57 0.31
CA PHE A 270 17.63 -3.40 1.75
C PHE A 270 18.77 -2.44 2.07
N THR A 271 19.61 -2.11 1.09
CA THR A 271 20.66 -1.08 1.23
C THR A 271 20.19 0.33 0.86
N LYS A 272 19.02 0.44 0.23
CA LYS A 272 18.36 1.72 -0.05
C LYS A 272 17.63 2.25 1.17
N LYS A 273 17.36 3.55 1.14
CA LYS A 273 16.46 4.20 2.08
C LYS A 273 15.08 3.54 2.00
N GLN A 274 14.51 3.26 3.16
CA GLN A 274 13.16 2.75 3.35
C GLN A 274 12.39 3.73 4.21
N TYR A 275 11.13 3.94 3.86
CA TYR A 275 10.24 4.86 4.54
C TYR A 275 9.10 4.07 5.17
N THR A 276 8.86 4.33 6.45
CA THR A 276 7.82 3.65 7.23
C THR A 276 7.15 4.62 8.18
N LEU A 277 6.04 4.21 8.80
CA LEU A 277 5.47 4.93 9.93
C LEU A 277 6.00 4.31 11.23
N PRO A 278 6.58 5.10 12.16
CA PRO A 278 7.03 4.60 13.45
C PRO A 278 5.97 3.76 14.18
N GLU A 279 4.71 4.19 14.13
CA GLU A 279 3.58 3.58 14.83
C GLU A 279 3.09 2.28 14.18
N LEU A 280 3.45 2.03 12.91
CA LEU A 280 3.06 0.83 12.17
C LEU A 280 4.21 -0.15 11.93
N ASN A 281 5.40 0.15 12.45
CA ASN A 281 6.54 -0.75 12.29
C ASN A 281 6.30 -2.05 13.05
N ARG A 282 6.45 -3.17 12.32
CA ARG A 282 6.30 -4.50 12.90
C ARG A 282 7.55 -4.84 13.68
N ALA A 283 7.49 -4.74 15.00
CA ALA A 283 8.55 -5.21 15.89
C ALA A 283 8.72 -6.75 15.87
N ASP A 284 7.75 -7.48 15.30
CA ASP A 284 7.61 -8.94 15.50
C ASP A 284 8.03 -9.78 14.29
N ALA A 285 9.25 -9.62 13.77
CA ALA A 285 9.78 -10.52 12.75
C ALA A 285 11.27 -10.80 12.95
N ALA A 286 11.65 -12.08 12.97
CA ALA A 286 13.07 -12.46 12.91
C ALA A 286 13.73 -11.93 11.62
N PRO A 287 14.98 -11.45 11.69
CA PRO A 287 15.76 -11.20 10.49
C PRO A 287 15.97 -12.50 9.71
N ILE A 288 15.79 -12.41 8.39
CA ILE A 288 16.08 -13.50 7.45
C ILE A 288 17.38 -13.18 6.74
N ILE A 289 18.37 -14.06 6.82
CA ILE A 289 19.73 -13.82 6.32
C ILE A 289 20.00 -14.83 5.22
N TYR A 290 20.01 -14.37 3.97
CA TYR A 290 20.34 -15.23 2.83
C TYR A 290 21.85 -15.27 2.65
N VAL A 291 22.41 -16.46 2.44
CA VAL A 291 23.86 -16.66 2.43
C VAL A 291 24.36 -17.45 1.23
N ASP A 292 25.62 -17.24 0.85
CA ASP A 292 26.31 -18.01 -0.18
C ASP A 292 26.78 -19.39 0.31
N ASN A 293 27.40 -20.16 -0.59
CA ASN A 293 27.93 -21.49 -0.26
C ASN A 293 29.08 -21.45 0.76
N ASN A 294 29.90 -20.40 0.76
CA ASN A 294 31.06 -20.31 1.65
C ASN A 294 30.60 -20.11 3.10
N VAL A 295 29.63 -19.22 3.30
CA VAL A 295 28.98 -19.01 4.60
C VAL A 295 28.25 -20.27 5.04
N ALA A 296 27.45 -20.89 4.17
CA ALA A 296 26.72 -22.12 4.49
C ALA A 296 27.64 -23.27 4.91
N SER A 297 28.77 -23.42 4.21
CA SER A 297 29.81 -24.40 4.55
C SER A 297 30.45 -24.06 5.89
N ALA A 298 30.81 -22.79 6.11
CA ALA A 298 31.35 -22.32 7.39
C ALA A 298 30.38 -22.53 8.56
N LEU A 299 29.07 -22.51 8.34
CA LEU A 299 28.05 -22.80 9.36
C LEU A 299 28.00 -24.28 9.73
N LEU A 300 28.00 -25.21 8.76
CA LEU A 300 27.79 -26.64 9.03
C LEU A 300 29.03 -27.52 9.11
N GLU A 301 30.11 -27.20 8.40
CA GLU A 301 31.27 -28.08 8.29
C GLU A 301 32.08 -28.15 9.60
N GLY A 302 32.28 -29.34 10.13
CA GLY A 302 32.82 -29.62 11.46
C GLY A 302 32.68 -31.11 11.76
N SER A 303 33.28 -31.60 12.85
CA SER A 303 33.51 -33.02 13.15
C SER A 303 32.34 -33.92 12.70
N PHE A 304 32.48 -34.52 11.51
CA PHE A 304 31.56 -35.47 10.87
C PHE A 304 30.37 -34.93 10.05
N ARG A 305 30.12 -33.62 9.94
CA ARG A 305 29.03 -33.03 9.11
C ARG A 305 29.52 -32.46 7.78
N SER A 306 28.66 -32.50 6.77
CA SER A 306 28.92 -31.95 5.43
C SER A 306 27.62 -31.47 4.81
N LEU A 307 27.58 -30.19 4.42
CA LEU A 307 26.42 -29.57 3.81
C LEU A 307 25.88 -30.39 2.63
N LYS A 308 26.77 -30.82 1.73
CA LYS A 308 26.40 -31.64 0.56
C LYS A 308 25.75 -32.97 0.95
N ARG A 309 26.32 -33.70 1.92
CA ARG A 309 25.79 -35.01 2.35
C ARG A 309 24.44 -34.86 3.04
N ASP A 310 24.31 -33.86 3.90
CA ASP A 310 23.07 -33.58 4.63
C ASP A 310 21.94 -33.17 3.68
N LEU A 311 22.24 -32.31 2.69
CA LEU A 311 21.31 -31.94 1.62
C LEU A 311 20.82 -33.15 0.81
N GLN A 312 21.74 -33.99 0.34
CA GLN A 312 21.39 -35.19 -0.42
C GLN A 312 20.52 -36.14 0.40
N LYS A 313 20.77 -36.26 1.71
CA LYS A 313 19.98 -37.11 2.60
C LYS A 313 18.58 -36.53 2.86
N LEU A 314 18.45 -35.23 3.10
CA LEU A 314 17.16 -34.54 3.24
C LEU A 314 16.29 -34.78 2.01
N ASP A 315 16.87 -34.55 0.84
CA ASP A 315 16.16 -34.63 -0.44
C ASP A 315 15.77 -36.07 -0.79
N SER A 316 16.68 -37.03 -0.65
CA SER A 316 16.42 -38.43 -1.06
C SER A 316 15.54 -39.22 -0.08
N THR A 317 15.63 -38.96 1.23
CA THR A 317 14.96 -39.81 2.24
C THR A 317 13.59 -39.32 2.67
N LEU A 318 13.25 -38.06 2.37
CA LEU A 318 12.04 -37.39 2.86
C LEU A 318 11.91 -37.46 4.39
N LYS A 319 13.04 -37.46 5.11
CA LYS A 319 13.10 -37.49 6.57
C LYS A 319 13.89 -36.31 7.11
N PRO A 320 13.47 -35.73 8.26
CA PRO A 320 14.22 -34.65 8.88
C PRO A 320 15.55 -35.16 9.44
N ILE A 321 16.58 -34.34 9.36
CA ILE A 321 17.92 -34.63 9.92
C ILE A 321 18.44 -33.45 10.74
N SER A 322 17.56 -32.75 11.43
CA SER A 322 17.90 -31.53 12.18
C SER A 322 18.80 -31.82 13.38
N TYR A 323 19.69 -30.90 13.69
CA TYR A 323 20.63 -31.00 14.81
C TYR A 323 21.16 -29.64 15.26
N GLU A 324 21.65 -29.58 16.49
CA GLU A 324 22.36 -28.43 17.02
C GLU A 324 23.85 -28.50 16.63
N VAL A 325 24.40 -27.37 16.19
CA VAL A 325 25.82 -27.24 15.80
C VAL A 325 26.62 -26.81 17.04
N LYS A 326 27.06 -27.79 17.82
CA LYS A 326 27.67 -27.56 19.16
C LYS A 326 29.04 -26.86 19.13
N GLU A 327 29.75 -26.94 18.02
CA GLU A 327 31.11 -26.42 17.89
C GLU A 327 31.15 -24.93 17.51
N LYS A 328 29.99 -24.28 17.35
CA LYS A 328 29.92 -22.92 16.80
C LYS A 328 28.82 -22.09 17.45
N THR A 329 29.07 -20.78 17.55
CA THR A 329 28.01 -19.76 17.65
C THR A 329 28.00 -18.89 16.42
N VAL A 330 26.90 -18.19 16.19
CA VAL A 330 26.77 -17.23 15.11
C VAL A 330 26.49 -15.86 15.71
N SER A 331 27.18 -14.84 15.22
CA SER A 331 26.91 -13.44 15.55
C SER A 331 26.25 -12.75 14.36
N VAL A 332 25.16 -12.04 14.63
CA VAL A 332 24.42 -11.23 13.66
C VAL A 332 24.34 -9.82 14.21
N ASP A 333 24.90 -8.88 13.46
CA ASP A 333 24.84 -7.45 13.74
C ASP A 333 24.08 -6.77 12.59
N ILE A 334 22.95 -6.15 12.88
CA ILE A 334 22.15 -5.37 11.94
C ILE A 334 22.11 -3.94 12.46
N LYS A 335 22.61 -3.00 11.66
CA LYS A 335 22.65 -1.59 12.02
C LYS A 335 21.89 -0.79 10.98
N PHE A 336 21.07 0.14 11.43
CA PHE A 336 20.38 1.11 10.60
C PHE A 336 20.83 2.52 10.94
N ASP A 337 21.04 3.31 9.89
CA ASP A 337 20.98 4.76 10.00
C ASP A 337 19.49 5.13 9.92
N ALA A 338 19.00 5.92 10.88
CA ALA A 338 17.59 6.27 10.98
C ALA A 338 17.40 7.76 11.25
N SER A 339 16.38 8.35 10.61
CA SER A 339 15.98 9.74 10.83
C SER A 339 14.45 9.85 10.77
N LEU A 340 13.92 10.83 11.51
CA LEU A 340 12.50 11.17 11.44
C LEU A 340 12.32 12.38 10.52
N ILE A 341 11.41 12.25 9.57
CA ILE A 341 10.98 13.30 8.66
C ILE A 341 9.57 13.70 9.07
N SER A 342 9.34 14.99 9.34
CA SER A 342 7.99 15.50 9.62
C SER A 342 7.19 15.61 8.33
N SER A 343 5.94 15.18 8.34
CA SER A 343 5.01 15.31 7.21
C SER A 343 3.59 15.61 7.71
N GLN A 344 2.68 15.97 6.81
CA GLN A 344 1.31 16.29 7.15
C GLN A 344 0.33 15.98 6.00
N ASN A 345 -0.77 15.31 6.33
CA ASN A 345 -1.96 15.31 5.47
C ASN A 345 -2.70 16.64 5.65
N ILE A 346 -3.41 17.08 4.63
CA ILE A 346 -4.23 18.30 4.68
C ILE A 346 -5.69 17.91 4.65
N VAL A 347 -6.47 18.28 5.67
CA VAL A 347 -7.83 17.75 5.91
C VAL A 347 -8.84 18.87 6.13
N GLY A 348 -9.83 18.96 5.24
CA GLY A 348 -10.99 19.85 5.35
C GLY A 348 -12.28 19.07 5.58
N TYR A 349 -13.19 19.59 6.40
CA TYR A 349 -14.42 18.90 6.79
C TYR A 349 -15.68 19.74 6.52
N LEU A 350 -16.62 19.15 5.79
CA LEU A 350 -17.96 19.70 5.58
C LEU A 350 -18.99 18.85 6.33
N GLU A 351 -19.65 19.44 7.33
CA GLU A 351 -20.71 18.75 8.07
C GLU A 351 -21.94 18.56 7.19
N GLY A 352 -22.56 17.37 7.25
CA GLY A 352 -23.82 17.07 6.58
C GLY A 352 -25.03 17.81 7.18
N THR A 353 -26.15 17.79 6.46
CA THR A 353 -27.39 18.46 6.87
C THR A 353 -28.34 17.56 7.65
N ASP A 354 -28.27 16.24 7.45
CA ASP A 354 -29.17 15.29 8.10
C ASP A 354 -28.76 15.04 9.56
N PRO A 355 -29.66 15.13 10.55
CA PRO A 355 -29.32 14.99 11.97
C PRO A 355 -28.61 13.69 12.35
N GLU A 356 -28.90 12.59 11.65
CA GLU A 356 -28.34 11.27 11.92
C GLU A 356 -27.22 10.93 10.94
N LEU A 357 -27.44 11.10 9.64
CA LEU A 357 -26.46 10.74 8.62
C LEU A 357 -25.22 11.65 8.63
N LYS A 358 -25.28 12.87 9.19
CA LYS A 358 -24.06 13.70 9.33
C LYS A 358 -22.97 13.08 10.22
N LYS A 359 -23.30 12.05 11.01
CA LYS A 359 -22.32 11.28 11.80
C LYS A 359 -21.60 10.21 10.96
N GLU A 360 -22.00 10.04 9.71
CA GLU A 360 -21.36 9.20 8.70
C GLU A 360 -20.54 10.06 7.73
N TYR A 361 -19.45 9.50 7.21
CA TYR A 361 -18.46 10.25 6.45
C TYR A 361 -18.21 9.66 5.07
N ILE A 362 -18.20 10.51 4.05
CA ILE A 362 -17.60 10.20 2.74
C ILE A 362 -16.24 10.86 2.70
N VAL A 363 -15.21 10.12 2.30
CA VAL A 363 -13.86 10.67 2.11
C VAL A 363 -13.63 10.89 0.62
N VAL A 364 -13.19 12.09 0.24
CA VAL A 364 -12.68 12.39 -1.10
C VAL A 364 -11.21 12.76 -0.95
N GLY A 365 -10.33 12.09 -1.68
CA GLY A 365 -8.91 12.36 -1.55
C GLY A 365 -8.07 12.06 -2.77
N ALA A 366 -6.82 12.49 -2.68
CA ALA A 366 -5.74 12.30 -3.63
C ALA A 366 -4.43 12.45 -2.85
N HIS A 367 -3.32 11.87 -3.32
CA HIS A 367 -2.03 12.22 -2.74
C HIS A 367 -1.49 13.53 -3.28
N PHE A 368 -0.74 14.20 -2.42
CA PHE A 368 -0.31 15.57 -2.51
C PHE A 368 1.16 15.68 -2.88
N ASP A 369 1.98 14.76 -2.39
CA ASP A 369 3.41 14.69 -2.69
C ASP A 369 3.66 14.09 -4.07
N HIS A 370 4.86 14.38 -4.57
CA HIS A 370 5.45 13.66 -5.69
C HIS A 370 6.92 13.30 -5.38
N VAL A 371 7.70 12.83 -6.35
CA VAL A 371 9.04 12.28 -6.14
C VAL A 371 10.16 13.32 -5.94
N GLY A 372 9.85 14.62 -5.99
CA GLY A 372 10.81 15.71 -5.75
C GLY A 372 11.97 15.72 -6.73
N LEU A 373 13.19 15.58 -6.22
CA LEU A 373 14.41 15.49 -7.03
C LEU A 373 14.71 14.07 -7.53
N GLY A 374 13.76 13.13 -7.42
CA GLY A 374 13.87 11.78 -7.95
C GLY A 374 14.89 10.87 -7.23
N HIS A 375 15.29 11.20 -6.00
CA HIS A 375 16.15 10.33 -5.18
C HIS A 375 15.44 9.04 -4.73
N PHE A 376 14.11 9.06 -4.73
CA PHE A 376 13.22 7.95 -4.47
C PHE A 376 12.06 8.02 -5.48
N GLY A 377 11.42 6.90 -5.81
CA GLY A 377 10.29 6.85 -6.75
C GLY A 377 10.65 6.95 -8.25
N ALA A 378 11.61 7.80 -8.63
CA ALA A 378 11.90 8.08 -10.05
C ALA A 378 12.11 6.84 -10.94
N MET A 379 11.51 6.87 -12.14
CA MET A 379 11.57 5.78 -13.11
C MET A 379 12.98 5.55 -13.67
N ASN A 380 13.82 6.59 -13.73
CA ASN A 380 15.15 6.50 -14.31
C ASN A 380 16.24 7.10 -13.41
N ARG A 381 17.28 6.30 -13.14
CA ARG A 381 18.42 6.74 -12.32
C ARG A 381 19.21 7.91 -12.92
N LYS A 382 19.16 8.11 -14.24
CA LYS A 382 19.84 9.23 -14.91
C LYS A 382 19.22 10.60 -14.57
N ASP A 383 17.99 10.58 -14.06
CA ASP A 383 17.20 11.78 -13.78
C ASP A 383 17.24 12.16 -12.28
N ILE A 384 17.95 11.38 -11.46
CA ILE A 384 18.22 11.72 -10.06
C ILE A 384 18.88 13.11 -9.97
N GLY A 385 18.34 13.96 -9.11
CA GLY A 385 18.76 15.34 -8.89
C GLY A 385 18.02 16.37 -9.75
N LYS A 386 17.22 15.94 -10.74
CA LYS A 386 16.36 16.83 -11.54
C LYS A 386 15.00 17.01 -10.86
N ILE A 387 14.36 18.14 -11.10
CA ILE A 387 13.00 18.40 -10.64
C ILE A 387 12.02 17.46 -11.38
N HIS A 388 11.15 16.79 -10.62
CA HIS A 388 10.03 16.01 -11.14
C HIS A 388 8.75 16.71 -10.73
N ASN A 389 8.12 17.46 -11.62
CA ASN A 389 7.05 18.37 -11.23
C ASN A 389 5.74 17.67 -10.81
N GLY A 390 5.42 16.53 -11.41
CA GLY A 390 4.27 15.73 -10.99
C GLY A 390 2.93 16.32 -11.39
N ALA A 391 2.83 16.80 -12.63
CA ALA A 391 1.62 17.44 -13.13
C ALA A 391 0.44 16.46 -13.19
N ASP A 392 0.64 15.26 -13.73
CA ASP A 392 -0.39 14.22 -13.68
C ASP A 392 -0.35 13.51 -12.34
N ASP A 393 0.85 13.16 -11.86
CA ASP A 393 1.12 12.45 -10.61
C ASP A 393 1.76 13.36 -9.55
N ASN A 394 1.02 14.05 -8.68
CA ASN A 394 -0.43 14.04 -8.62
C ASN A 394 -1.05 15.41 -8.36
N ALA A 395 -0.49 16.44 -9.00
CA ALA A 395 -1.13 17.76 -9.04
C ALA A 395 -2.55 17.68 -9.63
N SER A 396 -2.79 16.81 -10.60
CA SER A 396 -4.10 16.64 -11.25
C SER A 396 -5.20 16.12 -10.31
N GLY A 397 -4.95 15.05 -9.54
CA GLY A 397 -5.90 14.53 -8.55
C GLY A 397 -6.05 15.46 -7.35
N THR A 398 -4.94 16.08 -6.93
CA THR A 398 -4.94 17.10 -5.88
C THR A 398 -5.83 18.30 -6.25
N ALA A 399 -5.69 18.86 -7.45
CA ALA A 399 -6.56 19.93 -7.94
C ALA A 399 -8.05 19.53 -7.93
N ALA A 400 -8.36 18.27 -8.26
CA ALA A 400 -9.73 17.76 -8.20
C ALA A 400 -10.32 17.76 -6.78
N VAL A 401 -9.52 17.51 -5.74
CA VAL A 401 -10.00 17.58 -4.35
C VAL A 401 -10.46 19.00 -4.00
N LEU A 402 -9.73 20.04 -4.44
CA LEU A 402 -10.13 21.44 -4.22
C LEU A 402 -11.45 21.77 -4.93
N GLU A 403 -11.56 21.39 -6.20
CA GLU A 403 -12.74 21.62 -7.02
C GLU A 403 -13.98 20.90 -6.47
N ILE A 404 -13.81 19.65 -6.03
CA ILE A 404 -14.89 18.87 -5.41
C ILE A 404 -15.29 19.50 -4.07
N ALA A 405 -14.33 19.96 -3.27
CA ALA A 405 -14.61 20.64 -2.01
C ALA A 405 -15.46 21.90 -2.24
N GLU A 406 -15.10 22.74 -3.22
CA GLU A 406 -15.89 23.90 -3.59
C GLU A 406 -17.30 23.50 -4.09
N ALA A 407 -17.41 22.47 -4.93
CA ALA A 407 -18.69 21.99 -5.45
C ALA A 407 -19.67 21.60 -4.33
N PHE A 408 -19.18 20.93 -3.28
CA PHE A 408 -19.98 20.56 -2.11
C PHE A 408 -20.38 21.75 -1.23
N THR A 409 -19.73 22.92 -1.34
CA THR A 409 -20.20 24.13 -0.64
C THR A 409 -21.43 24.74 -1.28
N LYS A 410 -21.68 24.49 -2.57
CA LYS A 410 -22.84 25.05 -3.28
C LYS A 410 -24.15 24.42 -2.82
N ASN A 411 -24.12 23.18 -2.36
CA ASN A 411 -25.22 22.52 -1.70
C ASN A 411 -24.71 21.42 -0.76
N ARG A 412 -25.15 21.44 0.51
CA ARG A 412 -24.62 20.52 1.52
C ARG A 412 -25.35 19.17 1.47
N PRO A 413 -24.62 18.03 1.46
CA PRO A 413 -25.23 16.70 1.40
C PRO A 413 -25.79 16.25 2.75
N LYS A 414 -26.52 15.12 2.78
CA LYS A 414 -27.05 14.51 4.02
C LYS A 414 -25.91 14.06 4.95
N ARG A 415 -24.97 13.26 4.46
CA ARG A 415 -23.77 12.81 5.19
C ARG A 415 -22.72 13.91 5.24
N SER A 416 -21.78 13.80 6.16
CA SER A 416 -20.63 14.70 6.14
C SER A 416 -19.57 14.25 5.13
N VAL A 417 -18.78 15.19 4.63
CA VAL A 417 -17.70 14.92 3.68
C VAL A 417 -16.36 15.38 4.25
N ILE A 418 -15.33 14.54 4.10
CA ILE A 418 -13.95 14.82 4.47
C ILE A 418 -13.15 14.91 3.17
N PHE A 419 -12.54 16.06 2.93
CA PHE A 419 -11.60 16.29 1.83
C PHE A 419 -10.19 16.15 2.38
N ILE A 420 -9.37 15.32 1.74
CA ILE A 420 -8.03 15.03 2.23
C ILE A 420 -7.01 14.95 1.10
N ALA A 421 -5.93 15.71 1.25
CA ALA A 421 -4.73 15.57 0.43
C ALA A 421 -3.71 14.77 1.25
N PHE A 422 -3.48 13.52 0.85
CA PHE A 422 -2.58 12.58 1.55
C PHE A 422 -1.13 12.88 1.21
N ASN A 423 -0.23 12.75 2.17
CA ASN A 423 1.20 13.01 1.94
C ASN A 423 2.00 11.72 2.10
N ALA A 424 3.18 11.64 1.50
CA ALA A 424 4.03 10.46 1.48
C ALA A 424 3.34 9.21 0.86
N GLU A 425 2.52 9.39 -0.17
CA GLU A 425 2.01 8.27 -0.97
C GLU A 425 3.15 7.58 -1.70
N GLU A 426 4.03 8.38 -2.30
CA GLU A 426 5.15 7.92 -3.12
C GLU A 426 6.11 7.04 -2.33
N MET A 427 6.15 7.27 -1.01
CA MET A 427 6.95 6.52 -0.03
C MET A 427 6.25 5.26 0.51
N GLY A 428 5.11 4.87 -0.04
CA GLY A 428 4.37 3.65 0.29
C GLY A 428 3.04 3.86 1.02
N LEU A 429 2.25 4.83 0.56
CA LEU A 429 0.92 5.19 1.08
C LEU A 429 0.95 5.68 2.54
N LEU A 430 2.03 6.32 2.98
CA LEU A 430 2.24 6.56 4.42
C LEU A 430 1.18 7.49 5.01
N GLY A 431 0.77 8.55 4.31
CA GLY A 431 -0.27 9.47 4.78
C GLY A 431 -1.65 8.82 4.93
N SER A 432 -2.13 8.10 3.91
CA SER A 432 -3.42 7.40 3.99
C SER A 432 -3.41 6.23 4.96
N ARG A 433 -2.27 5.55 5.12
CA ARG A 433 -2.09 4.52 6.16
C ARG A 433 -2.13 5.12 7.56
N TYR A 434 -1.47 6.26 7.78
CA TYR A 434 -1.51 6.96 9.06
C TYR A 434 -2.96 7.35 9.40
N TYR A 435 -3.67 7.97 8.45
CA TYR A 435 -5.08 8.31 8.62
C TYR A 435 -5.95 7.07 8.92
N ALA A 436 -5.91 6.05 8.06
CA ALA A 436 -6.84 4.91 8.16
C ALA A 436 -6.53 3.97 9.34
N TYR A 437 -5.28 3.87 9.77
CA TYR A 437 -4.87 2.87 10.77
C TYR A 437 -4.54 3.42 12.15
N GLN A 438 -4.16 4.70 12.25
CA GLN A 438 -3.67 5.27 13.51
C GLN A 438 -4.51 6.45 13.98
N ASN A 439 -4.69 7.45 13.13
CA ASN A 439 -5.28 8.72 13.55
C ASN A 439 -6.31 9.23 12.52
N PRO A 440 -7.47 8.59 12.37
CA PRO A 440 -8.49 9.11 11.47
C PRO A 440 -9.16 10.34 12.11
N PHE A 441 -9.50 11.36 11.31
CA PHE A 441 -10.15 12.59 11.81
C PHE A 441 -11.44 12.29 12.59
N LYS A 442 -12.21 11.33 12.09
CA LYS A 442 -13.39 10.76 12.76
C LYS A 442 -13.22 9.25 12.85
N LYS A 443 -14.03 8.57 13.66
CA LYS A 443 -13.94 7.11 13.82
C LYS A 443 -13.99 6.44 12.43
N ILE A 444 -12.95 5.66 12.10
CA ILE A 444 -12.79 5.09 10.75
C ILE A 444 -13.99 4.22 10.31
N ASN A 445 -14.67 3.55 11.25
CA ASN A 445 -15.86 2.73 10.97
C ASN A 445 -17.13 3.52 10.63
N ALA A 446 -17.13 4.83 10.85
CA ALA A 446 -18.19 5.73 10.42
C ALA A 446 -17.97 6.24 8.99
N THR A 447 -16.81 5.97 8.38
CA THR A 447 -16.57 6.20 6.96
C THR A 447 -17.35 5.19 6.13
N LYS A 448 -18.19 5.68 5.21
CA LYS A 448 -19.12 4.88 4.40
C LYS A 448 -18.72 4.74 2.94
N GLY A 449 -17.74 5.51 2.51
CA GLY A 449 -17.19 5.42 1.18
C GLY A 449 -15.95 6.29 1.06
N MET A 450 -15.04 5.91 0.17
CA MET A 450 -13.89 6.73 -0.20
C MET A 450 -13.78 6.83 -1.73
N VAL A 451 -13.57 8.03 -2.24
CA VAL A 451 -13.32 8.32 -3.65
C VAL A 451 -11.91 8.89 -3.75
N ASN A 452 -11.01 8.15 -4.39
CA ASN A 452 -9.62 8.53 -4.64
C ASN A 452 -9.43 9.03 -6.08
N LEU A 453 -8.62 10.07 -6.26
CA LEU A 453 -8.19 10.58 -7.56
C LEU A 453 -6.67 10.60 -7.66
N ASP A 454 -6.14 10.03 -8.74
CA ASP A 454 -4.71 9.95 -9.02
C ASP A 454 -4.51 9.98 -10.54
N MET A 455 -3.56 10.77 -11.04
CA MET A 455 -3.21 10.77 -12.46
C MET A 455 -4.42 10.89 -13.40
N ILE A 456 -5.20 11.97 -13.30
CA ILE A 456 -6.50 12.11 -13.99
C ILE A 456 -6.43 12.95 -15.28
N GLY A 457 -5.26 13.46 -15.65
CA GLY A 457 -5.06 14.43 -16.72
C GLY A 457 -4.43 13.90 -18.01
N ARG A 458 -4.09 12.61 -18.13
CA ARG A 458 -3.36 12.06 -19.29
C ARG A 458 -4.15 11.01 -20.07
N ASN A 459 -3.52 10.43 -21.10
CA ASN A 459 -4.04 9.31 -21.91
C ASN A 459 -5.37 9.60 -22.65
N GLU A 460 -6.00 8.55 -23.19
CA GLU A 460 -7.22 8.64 -24.01
C GLU A 460 -8.40 9.32 -23.31
N SER A 461 -8.98 10.37 -23.91
CA SER A 461 -9.96 11.26 -23.27
C SER A 461 -11.28 10.61 -22.84
N LYS A 462 -11.64 9.45 -23.44
CA LYS A 462 -12.85 8.68 -23.09
C LYS A 462 -12.61 7.53 -22.12
N LEU A 463 -11.37 7.23 -21.76
CA LEU A 463 -11.04 6.13 -20.87
C LEU A 463 -10.76 6.64 -19.45
N VAL A 464 -11.39 6.00 -18.47
CA VAL A 464 -11.05 6.14 -17.05
C VAL A 464 -10.95 4.75 -16.43
N TRP A 465 -9.93 4.54 -15.63
CA TRP A 465 -9.75 3.31 -14.90
C TRP A 465 -10.34 3.43 -13.50
N ALA A 466 -10.84 2.31 -12.99
CA ALA A 466 -11.49 2.21 -11.70
C ALA A 466 -10.88 1.06 -10.87
N GLY A 467 -10.10 1.41 -9.84
CA GLY A 467 -9.55 0.50 -8.84
C GLY A 467 -10.48 0.33 -7.64
N GLY A 468 -10.46 -0.85 -6.99
CA GLY A 468 -11.25 -1.11 -5.78
C GLY A 468 -12.73 -1.44 -5.99
N ILE A 469 -13.26 -1.15 -7.18
CA ILE A 469 -14.69 -1.22 -7.52
C ILE A 469 -15.36 -2.57 -7.21
N PHE A 470 -14.65 -3.69 -7.30
CA PHE A 470 -15.22 -5.02 -7.08
C PHE A 470 -15.35 -5.41 -5.61
N TYR A 471 -14.70 -4.68 -4.69
CA TYR A 471 -14.87 -4.87 -3.24
C TYR A 471 -16.17 -4.24 -2.72
N SER A 472 -17.02 -3.70 -3.61
CA SER A 472 -18.40 -3.34 -3.31
C SER A 472 -19.24 -3.33 -4.59
N SER A 473 -20.20 -4.26 -4.71
CA SER A 473 -21.13 -4.29 -5.85
C SER A 473 -22.01 -3.04 -5.91
N ASP A 474 -22.28 -2.41 -4.76
CA ASP A 474 -23.06 -1.18 -4.69
C ASP A 474 -22.24 0.02 -5.16
N MET A 475 -20.96 0.11 -4.79
CA MET A 475 -20.05 1.14 -5.32
C MET A 475 -19.97 1.09 -6.85
N LYS A 476 -19.93 -0.12 -7.44
CA LYS A 476 -19.96 -0.28 -8.89
C LYS A 476 -21.21 0.37 -9.52
N LYS A 477 -22.39 0.13 -8.93
CA LYS A 477 -23.65 0.73 -9.41
C LYS A 477 -23.63 2.25 -9.28
N VAL A 478 -23.12 2.77 -8.17
CA VAL A 478 -22.99 4.22 -7.94
C VAL A 478 -22.13 4.88 -9.02
N VAL A 479 -20.98 4.27 -9.37
CA VAL A 479 -20.11 4.77 -10.44
C VAL A 479 -20.80 4.68 -11.81
N GLU A 480 -21.48 3.56 -12.10
CA GLU A 480 -22.22 3.39 -13.36
C GLU A 480 -23.35 4.40 -13.51
N GLU A 481 -24.06 4.71 -12.42
CA GLU A 481 -25.11 5.74 -12.35
C GLU A 481 -24.53 7.14 -12.51
N ALA A 482 -23.44 7.49 -11.82
CA ALA A 482 -22.78 8.77 -12.00
C ALA A 482 -22.28 8.98 -13.44
N ASN A 483 -21.78 7.92 -14.06
CA ASN A 483 -21.20 7.96 -15.41
C ASN A 483 -22.22 8.13 -16.54
N THR A 484 -23.53 7.98 -16.28
CA THR A 484 -24.54 8.26 -17.32
C THR A 484 -24.49 9.70 -17.81
N ASN A 485 -23.96 10.62 -17.00
CA ASN A 485 -23.79 12.03 -17.36
C ASN A 485 -22.49 12.33 -18.12
N PHE A 486 -21.56 11.37 -18.19
CA PHE A 486 -20.19 11.63 -18.65
C PHE A 486 -19.73 10.72 -19.79
N ASP A 487 -20.37 9.56 -20.04
CA ASP A 487 -20.01 8.70 -21.18
C ASP A 487 -18.51 8.31 -21.20
N PHE A 488 -17.93 8.01 -20.04
CA PHE A 488 -16.63 7.35 -19.99
C PHE A 488 -16.78 5.85 -20.24
N GLU A 489 -15.82 5.27 -20.95
CA GLU A 489 -15.60 3.83 -20.86
C GLU A 489 -14.77 3.54 -19.59
N VAL A 490 -15.42 2.94 -18.61
CA VAL A 490 -14.79 2.64 -17.32
C VAL A 490 -14.08 1.28 -17.36
N LEU A 491 -12.75 1.32 -17.22
CA LEU A 491 -11.89 0.14 -17.20
C LEU A 491 -11.69 -0.36 -15.77
N TYR A 492 -12.41 -1.41 -15.41
CA TYR A 492 -12.33 -2.01 -14.09
C TYR A 492 -11.04 -2.82 -13.90
N ASN A 493 -10.33 -2.60 -12.80
CA ASN A 493 -9.12 -3.34 -12.45
C ASN A 493 -9.28 -4.15 -11.16
N VAL A 494 -8.91 -5.43 -11.23
CA VAL A 494 -8.59 -6.26 -10.06
C VAL A 494 -7.12 -6.61 -10.14
N GLY A 495 -6.35 -6.23 -9.13
CA GLY A 495 -4.90 -6.42 -9.13
C GLY A 495 -4.17 -5.23 -8.54
N LEU A 496 -3.06 -4.83 -9.17
CA LEU A 496 -2.15 -3.79 -8.67
C LEU A 496 -2.92 -2.51 -8.30
N LEU A 497 -3.67 -1.94 -9.24
CA LEU A 497 -4.40 -0.68 -9.06
C LEU A 497 -5.49 -0.73 -7.98
N THR A 498 -5.92 -1.92 -7.55
CA THR A 498 -6.85 -2.04 -6.42
C THR A 498 -6.25 -1.48 -5.13
N PHE A 499 -4.95 -1.67 -4.90
CA PHE A 499 -4.28 -1.29 -3.65
C PHE A 499 -3.04 -0.41 -3.85
N ALA A 500 -2.88 0.16 -5.05
CA ALA A 500 -1.67 0.90 -5.45
C ALA A 500 -1.72 2.40 -5.17
N SER A 501 -2.81 2.93 -4.62
CA SER A 501 -2.92 4.34 -4.21
C SER A 501 -3.75 4.42 -2.91
N ASP A 502 -4.10 5.61 -2.45
CA ASP A 502 -4.63 5.89 -1.11
C ASP A 502 -5.96 5.22 -0.76
N GLN A 503 -6.71 4.68 -1.73
CA GLN A 503 -7.87 3.82 -1.47
C GLN A 503 -7.49 2.51 -0.76
N GLY A 504 -6.26 2.02 -0.96
CA GLY A 504 -5.82 0.70 -0.53
C GLY A 504 -6.00 0.46 0.98
N PRO A 505 -5.56 1.38 1.86
CA PRO A 505 -5.81 1.30 3.30
C PRO A 505 -7.28 1.28 3.71
N PHE A 506 -8.16 1.98 2.99
CA PHE A 506 -9.61 1.95 3.26
C PHE A 506 -10.23 0.60 2.89
N ILE A 507 -9.87 0.03 1.74
CA ILE A 507 -10.32 -1.33 1.35
C ILE A 507 -9.85 -2.37 2.38
N LYS A 508 -8.64 -2.23 2.92
CA LYS A 508 -8.11 -3.10 3.99
C LYS A 508 -8.82 -2.91 5.34
N LYS A 509 -9.51 -1.78 5.54
CA LYS A 509 -10.43 -1.53 6.67
C LYS A 509 -11.87 -1.91 6.34
N GLU A 510 -12.09 -2.64 5.24
CA GLU A 510 -13.42 -3.08 4.80
C GLU A 510 -14.37 -1.91 4.50
N ILE A 511 -13.80 -0.77 4.07
CA ILE A 511 -14.55 0.39 3.61
C ILE A 511 -14.60 0.34 2.08
N PRO A 512 -15.80 0.43 1.46
CA PRO A 512 -15.92 0.59 0.02
C PRO A 512 -15.15 1.80 -0.47
N ALA A 513 -14.21 1.59 -1.38
CA ALA A 513 -13.43 2.67 -1.96
C ALA A 513 -13.29 2.48 -3.47
N ILE A 514 -13.32 3.60 -4.19
CA ILE A 514 -13.11 3.66 -5.63
C ILE A 514 -11.92 4.57 -5.91
N PHE A 515 -11.13 4.18 -6.90
CA PHE A 515 -9.96 4.92 -7.35
C PHE A 515 -10.08 5.22 -8.83
N PHE A 516 -10.16 6.50 -9.20
CA PHE A 516 -10.17 6.96 -10.59
C PHE A 516 -8.77 7.37 -11.05
N HIS A 517 -8.33 6.81 -12.18
CA HIS A 517 -7.04 7.16 -12.81
C HIS A 517 -7.11 7.09 -14.33
N SER A 518 -6.21 7.79 -15.01
CA SER A 518 -6.25 7.89 -16.47
C SER A 518 -5.43 6.82 -17.21
N GLY A 519 -4.62 6.03 -16.51
CA GLY A 519 -3.66 5.09 -17.08
C GLY A 519 -2.21 5.48 -16.75
N LEU A 520 -1.26 4.56 -16.96
CA LEU A 520 0.17 4.90 -16.93
C LEU A 520 0.59 5.50 -18.28
N HIS A 521 1.61 6.36 -18.28
CA HIS A 521 2.25 6.91 -19.48
C HIS A 521 3.77 6.95 -19.32
N ASP A 522 4.51 7.18 -20.41
CA ASP A 522 5.97 7.06 -20.45
C ASP A 522 6.72 8.08 -19.57
N GLU A 523 6.05 9.17 -19.19
CA GLU A 523 6.64 10.24 -18.37
C GLU A 523 6.27 10.17 -16.88
N TYR A 524 5.51 9.15 -16.47
CA TYR A 524 5.26 8.85 -15.07
C TYR A 524 6.56 8.83 -14.27
N HIS A 525 6.63 9.51 -13.13
CA HIS A 525 7.83 9.56 -12.29
C HIS A 525 9.11 10.01 -13.04
N THR A 526 8.97 10.91 -14.01
CA THR A 526 10.08 11.53 -14.72
C THR A 526 10.03 13.06 -14.63
N PRO A 527 11.14 13.77 -14.91
CA PRO A 527 11.16 15.23 -15.03
C PRO A 527 10.30 15.82 -16.15
N LEU A 528 9.59 14.98 -16.91
CA LEU A 528 8.79 15.38 -18.05
C LEU A 528 7.29 15.22 -17.78
N ASP A 529 6.88 14.93 -16.54
CA ASP A 529 5.49 15.00 -16.09
C ASP A 529 5.13 16.45 -15.72
N ASP A 530 4.95 17.27 -16.76
CA ASP A 530 4.76 18.72 -16.68
C ASP A 530 3.35 19.16 -17.12
N ALA A 531 2.94 20.34 -16.66
CA ALA A 531 1.58 20.85 -16.85
C ALA A 531 1.17 21.00 -18.33
N GLU A 532 2.11 21.23 -19.26
CA GLU A 532 1.76 21.36 -20.69
C GLU A 532 1.26 20.05 -21.31
N LYS A 533 1.47 18.92 -20.63
CA LYS A 533 1.06 17.59 -21.09
C LYS A 533 -0.33 17.19 -20.63
N ILE A 534 -0.96 17.99 -19.78
CA ILE A 534 -2.25 17.69 -19.18
C ILE A 534 -3.40 18.03 -20.14
N ASP A 535 -4.30 17.06 -20.30
CA ASP A 535 -5.65 17.26 -20.83
C ASP A 535 -6.55 17.77 -19.69
N PHE A 536 -6.61 19.10 -19.56
CA PHE A 536 -7.41 19.77 -18.53
C PHE A 536 -8.91 19.49 -18.66
N GLU A 537 -9.42 19.26 -19.87
CA GLU A 537 -10.83 18.94 -20.10
C GLU A 537 -11.15 17.52 -19.60
N LYS A 538 -10.25 16.56 -19.84
CA LYS A 538 -10.36 15.23 -19.26
C LYS A 538 -10.31 15.26 -17.74
N ALA A 539 -9.34 15.95 -17.13
CA ALA A 539 -9.23 16.08 -15.68
C ALA A 539 -10.51 16.69 -15.08
N THR A 540 -11.04 17.75 -15.70
CA THR A 540 -12.32 18.39 -15.33
C THR A 540 -13.47 17.38 -15.37
N LYS A 541 -13.55 16.58 -16.44
CA LYS A 541 -14.65 15.64 -16.64
C LYS A 541 -14.57 14.44 -15.68
N ILE A 542 -13.38 13.91 -15.40
CA ILE A 542 -13.17 12.86 -14.37
C ILE A 542 -13.54 13.41 -12.99
N THR A 543 -13.18 14.66 -12.70
CA THR A 543 -13.53 15.34 -11.44
C THR A 543 -15.03 15.47 -11.26
N LYS A 544 -15.77 15.82 -12.33
CA LYS A 544 -17.23 15.84 -12.31
C LYS A 544 -17.83 14.45 -12.06
N LEU A 545 -17.27 13.40 -12.66
CA LEU A 545 -17.66 12.01 -12.37
C LEU A 545 -17.42 11.66 -10.89
N ALA A 546 -16.25 12.00 -10.34
CA ALA A 546 -15.91 11.75 -8.95
C ALA A 546 -16.79 12.56 -7.98
N PHE A 547 -17.12 13.81 -8.30
CA PHE A 547 -18.06 14.63 -7.55
C PHE A 547 -19.45 13.99 -7.50
N VAL A 548 -20.01 13.61 -8.64
CA VAL A 548 -21.35 12.99 -8.70
C VAL A 548 -21.36 11.63 -7.99
N THR A 549 -20.29 10.84 -8.14
CA THR A 549 -20.10 9.59 -7.39
C THR A 549 -20.13 9.86 -5.88
N SER A 550 -19.37 10.85 -5.41
CA SER A 550 -19.33 11.26 -4.00
C SER A 550 -20.67 11.81 -3.52
N TRP A 551 -21.39 12.54 -4.37
CA TRP A 551 -22.72 13.09 -4.08
C TRP A 551 -23.76 12.01 -3.85
N ILE A 552 -23.79 10.99 -4.72
CA ILE A 552 -24.68 9.83 -4.56
C ILE A 552 -24.38 9.15 -3.22
N LEU A 553 -23.10 8.84 -2.94
CA LEU A 553 -22.68 8.24 -1.67
C LEU A 553 -23.08 9.06 -0.44
N ALA A 554 -23.01 10.39 -0.54
CA ALA A 554 -23.31 11.28 0.57
C ALA A 554 -24.83 11.45 0.81
N ASN A 555 -25.69 11.01 -0.11
CA ASN A 555 -27.14 11.27 -0.06
C ASN A 555 -28.03 10.01 -0.13
N THR A 556 -27.50 8.85 -0.50
CA THR A 556 -28.26 7.59 -0.48
C THR A 556 -28.67 7.20 0.94
N ASP A 557 -29.81 6.56 1.13
CA ASP A 557 -30.21 6.15 2.49
C ASP A 557 -29.32 5.01 3.01
N ASN A 558 -28.98 4.07 2.12
CA ASN A 558 -28.05 2.98 2.42
C ASN A 558 -26.67 3.26 1.81
N PRO A 559 -25.59 3.26 2.61
CA PRO A 559 -24.24 3.33 2.08
C PRO A 559 -23.85 2.02 1.37
N PRO A 560 -22.88 2.03 0.45
CA PRO A 560 -22.43 0.82 -0.21
C PRO A 560 -21.91 -0.22 0.80
N ALA A 561 -22.15 -1.50 0.56
CA ALA A 561 -21.62 -2.57 1.39
C ALA A 561 -20.26 -3.07 0.88
N TYR A 562 -19.32 -3.33 1.79
CA TYR A 562 -18.08 -4.03 1.47
C TYR A 562 -18.34 -5.52 1.22
N ARG A 563 -17.57 -6.10 0.30
CA ARG A 563 -17.48 -7.56 0.12
C ARG A 563 -16.03 -7.98 -0.13
N ALA A 564 -15.63 -9.08 0.49
CA ALA A 564 -14.38 -9.75 0.17
C ALA A 564 -14.53 -10.55 -1.13
N LEU A 565 -13.47 -10.59 -1.95
CA LEU A 565 -13.39 -11.46 -3.12
C LEU A 565 -12.71 -12.78 -2.76
N SER A 566 -13.28 -13.90 -3.20
CA SER A 566 -12.60 -15.20 -3.19
C SER A 566 -11.38 -15.20 -4.11
N ASN A 567 -10.46 -16.16 -3.93
CA ASN A 567 -9.29 -16.27 -4.80
C ASN A 567 -9.66 -16.59 -6.26
N ASP A 568 -10.73 -17.37 -6.46
CA ASP A 568 -11.22 -17.72 -7.79
C ASP A 568 -11.82 -16.50 -8.50
N GLU A 569 -12.66 -15.71 -7.81
CA GLU A 569 -13.17 -14.44 -8.34
C GLU A 569 -12.02 -13.48 -8.68
N LYS A 570 -10.99 -13.37 -7.83
CA LYS A 570 -9.82 -12.53 -8.13
C LYS A 570 -9.11 -13.00 -9.40
N ALA A 571 -8.89 -14.30 -9.55
CA ALA A 571 -8.21 -14.86 -10.71
C ALA A 571 -9.00 -14.62 -12.01
N GLU A 572 -10.32 -14.78 -11.96
CA GLU A 572 -11.21 -14.52 -13.09
C GLU A 572 -11.21 -13.03 -13.47
N LEU A 573 -11.42 -12.14 -12.51
CA LEU A 573 -11.44 -10.70 -12.76
C LEU A 573 -10.09 -10.15 -13.24
N VAL A 574 -8.97 -10.71 -12.74
CA VAL A 574 -7.62 -10.39 -13.26
C VAL A 574 -7.50 -10.79 -14.73
N LYS A 575 -7.97 -11.99 -15.10
CA LYS A 575 -7.94 -12.47 -16.48
C LYS A 575 -8.80 -11.59 -17.39
N GLU A 576 -10.02 -11.23 -16.97
CA GLU A 576 -10.89 -10.32 -17.71
C GLU A 576 -10.26 -8.94 -17.87
N SER A 577 -9.71 -8.38 -16.79
CA SER A 577 -9.05 -7.08 -16.80
C SER A 577 -7.89 -7.10 -17.80
N MET A 578 -7.01 -8.10 -17.75
CA MET A 578 -5.91 -8.27 -18.71
C MET A 578 -6.39 -8.38 -20.17
N GLN A 579 -7.50 -9.09 -20.43
CA GLN A 579 -8.08 -9.19 -21.77
C GLN A 579 -8.58 -7.82 -22.27
N ARG A 580 -9.26 -7.05 -21.42
CA ARG A 580 -9.69 -5.68 -21.76
C ARG A 580 -8.48 -4.77 -21.99
N MET A 581 -7.45 -4.86 -21.14
CA MET A 581 -6.23 -4.05 -21.29
C MET A 581 -5.54 -4.27 -22.64
N ARG A 582 -5.52 -5.52 -23.16
CA ARG A 582 -4.90 -5.82 -24.46
C ARG A 582 -5.54 -5.06 -25.63
N LYS A 583 -6.81 -4.67 -25.52
CA LYS A 583 -7.51 -3.87 -26.54
C LYS A 583 -7.01 -2.42 -26.59
N TYR A 584 -6.49 -1.91 -25.47
CA TYR A 584 -6.11 -0.50 -25.29
C TYR A 584 -4.59 -0.29 -25.17
N ARG A 585 -3.80 -1.37 -25.20
CA ARG A 585 -2.35 -1.25 -25.26
C ARG A 585 -1.97 -0.89 -26.69
N PRO A 586 -1.27 0.23 -26.94
CA PRO A 586 -0.67 0.45 -28.25
C PRO A 586 0.22 -0.76 -28.56
N GLU A 587 0.19 -1.25 -29.81
CA GLU A 587 1.21 -2.19 -30.26
C GLU A 587 2.57 -1.53 -30.06
N THR A 588 3.27 -1.88 -28.98
CA THR A 588 4.68 -1.56 -28.85
C THR A 588 5.37 -2.24 -30.02
N LYS A 589 5.63 -1.49 -31.09
CA LYS A 589 6.51 -1.94 -32.17
C LYS A 589 7.80 -2.37 -31.50
N LYS A 590 8.03 -3.68 -31.46
CA LYS A 590 9.35 -4.26 -31.19
C LYS A 590 10.26 -3.86 -32.35
N ASN A 591 10.77 -2.63 -32.31
CA ASN A 591 11.95 -2.29 -33.09
C ASN A 591 13.15 -2.79 -32.29
N HIS A 592 13.42 -4.09 -32.41
CA HIS A 592 14.79 -4.58 -32.28
C HIS A 592 15.43 -4.46 -33.65
N ASN A 593 16.25 -3.42 -33.82
CA ASN A 593 17.38 -3.42 -34.73
C ASN A 593 18.63 -3.23 -33.89
#